data_AF-A0A379WK71-F1
#
_entry.id   AF-A0A379WK71-F1
#
_cell.length_a   1.000
_cell.length_b   1.000
_cell.length_c   1.000
_cell.angle_alpha   90.00
_cell.angle_beta   90.00
_cell.angle_gamma   90.00
#
_symmetry.space_group_name_H-M   'P 1'
#
loop_
_entity.id
_entity.type
_entity.pdbx_description
1 polymer ?
#
loop_
_entity_poly.entity_id
_entity_poly.type
_entity_poly.pdbx_seq_one_letter_code
_entity_poly.pdbx_strand_id
1 'polypeptide(L)'
;MVWYLGGAVEKRLGSGKLIVITVISALLSGYVQQKFSGPWFGGLSGVVYALMGYVWLRGERDPQSGIYLQRGLIIFALLWIVAGWFDWFGMSMANGAHIAGLIVGLAMAFVDTLNARKRT
;
A
#
# COMPACT_ATOMS: atom_id res chain seq x y z
N MET A 1 10.56 -3.62 -2.50
CA MET A 1 9.48 -3.27 -1.55
C MET A 1 8.48 -4.40 -1.32
N VAL A 2 7.96 -5.06 -2.36
CA VAL A 2 7.08 -6.23 -2.20
C VAL A 2 7.72 -7.32 -1.33
N TRP A 3 8.98 -7.67 -1.56
CA TRP A 3 9.69 -8.66 -0.74
C TRP A 3 9.81 -8.25 0.74
N TYR A 4 10.20 -7.00 1.01
CA TYR A 4 10.41 -6.49 2.36
C TYR A 4 9.09 -6.34 3.14
N LEU A 5 8.12 -5.60 2.59
CA LEU A 5 6.84 -5.31 3.24
C LEU A 5 5.89 -6.51 3.19
N GLY A 6 5.81 -7.16 2.03
CA GLY A 6 5.01 -8.36 1.87
C GLY A 6 5.52 -9.50 2.73
N GLY A 7 6.85 -9.72 2.79
CA GLY A 7 7.45 -10.70 3.68
C GLY A 7 7.19 -10.40 5.15
N ALA A 8 7.24 -9.13 5.58
CA ALA A 8 6.88 -8.74 6.94
C ALA A 8 5.40 -9.02 7.26
N VAL A 9 4.49 -8.67 6.34
CA VAL A 9 3.05 -8.95 6.46
C VAL A 9 2.78 -10.45 6.51
N GLU A 10 3.35 -11.23 5.60
CA GLU A 10 3.16 -12.68 5.54
C GLU A 10 3.68 -13.37 6.80
N LYS A 11 4.90 -13.02 7.25
CA LYS A 11 5.52 -13.62 8.43
C LYS A 11 4.75 -13.33 9.73
N ARG A 12 4.11 -12.16 9.83
CA ARG A 12 3.45 -11.70 11.07
C ARG A 12 1.93 -11.91 11.07
N LEU A 13 1.28 -11.82 9.92
CA LEU A 13 -0.19 -11.88 9.78
C LEU A 13 -0.68 -13.02 8.88
N GLY A 14 0.25 -13.81 8.31
CA GLY A 14 -0.05 -14.95 7.45
C GLY A 14 -0.23 -14.60 5.97
N SER A 15 0.02 -15.60 5.11
CA SER A 15 -0.06 -15.46 3.65
C SER A 15 -1.45 -15.04 3.16
N GLY A 16 -2.52 -15.45 3.86
CA GLY A 16 -3.89 -15.05 3.53
C GLY A 16 -4.10 -13.53 3.55
N LYS A 17 -3.53 -12.83 4.54
CA LYS A 17 -3.61 -11.37 4.61
C LYS A 17 -2.86 -10.71 3.45
N LEU A 18 -1.67 -11.21 3.11
CA LEU A 18 -0.89 -10.71 1.99
C LEU A 18 -1.64 -10.88 0.65
N ILE A 19 -2.27 -12.03 0.42
CA ILE A 19 -3.07 -12.30 -0.78
C ILE A 19 -4.23 -11.30 -0.87
N VAL A 20 -4.99 -11.11 0.22
CA VAL A 20 -6.13 -10.18 0.22
C VAL A 20 -5.68 -8.75 -0.07
N ILE A 21 -4.60 -8.27 0.57
CA ILE A 21 -4.05 -6.93 0.28
C ILE A 21 -3.65 -6.82 -1.19
N THR A 22 -2.95 -7.83 -1.71
CA THR A 22 -2.45 -7.83 -3.09
C THR A 22 -3.58 -7.81 -4.11
N VAL A 23 -4.57 -8.71 -3.97
CA VAL A 23 -5.68 -8.82 -4.94
C VAL A 23 -6.56 -7.58 -4.90
N ILE A 24 -6.97 -7.13 -3.72
CA ILE A 24 -7.85 -5.95 -3.60
C ILE A 24 -7.16 -4.70 -4.11
N SER A 25 -5.90 -4.47 -3.71
CA SER A 25 -5.17 -3.29 -4.16
C SER A 25 -4.86 -3.34 -5.64
N ALA A 26 -4.49 -4.48 -6.23
CA ALA A 26 -4.27 -4.60 -7.67
C ALA A 26 -5.53 -4.27 -8.48
N LEU A 27 -6.68 -4.80 -8.09
CA LEU A 27 -7.96 -4.54 -8.76
C LEU A 27 -8.39 -3.08 -8.64
N LEU A 28 -8.39 -2.51 -7.42
CA LEU A 28 -8.86 -1.14 -7.20
C LEU A 28 -7.89 -0.09 -7.77
N SER A 29 -6.58 -0.30 -7.60
CA SER A 29 -5.58 0.61 -8.18
C SER A 29 -5.63 0.59 -9.71
N GLY A 30 -5.77 -0.60 -10.31
CA GLY A 30 -5.95 -0.75 -11.74
C GLY A 30 -7.25 -0.13 -12.25
N TYR A 31 -8.36 -0.32 -11.53
CA TYR A 31 -9.64 0.30 -11.88
C TYR A 31 -9.58 1.83 -11.84
N VAL A 32 -8.95 2.43 -10.83
CA VAL A 32 -8.77 3.88 -10.75
C VAL A 32 -7.87 4.36 -11.88
N GLN A 33 -6.73 3.70 -12.11
CA GLN A 33 -5.79 4.11 -13.16
C GLN A 33 -6.41 4.06 -14.55
N GLN A 34 -7.10 2.97 -14.91
CA GLN A 34 -7.76 2.88 -16.21
C GLN A 34 -8.83 3.97 -16.41
N LYS A 35 -9.54 4.33 -15.33
CA LYS A 35 -10.63 5.30 -15.38
C LYS A 35 -10.14 6.72 -15.69
N PHE A 36 -8.95 7.08 -15.22
CA PHE A 36 -8.42 8.44 -15.34
C PHE A 36 -7.30 8.60 -16.39
N SER A 37 -6.62 7.51 -16.77
CA SER A 37 -5.43 7.59 -17.64
C SER A 37 -5.40 6.52 -18.74
N GLY A 38 -6.46 5.72 -18.87
CA GLY A 38 -6.56 4.67 -19.88
C GLY A 38 -5.84 3.36 -19.50
N PRO A 39 -5.97 2.32 -20.34
CA PRO A 39 -5.57 0.95 -19.99
C PRO A 39 -4.06 0.68 -20.13
N TRP A 40 -3.28 1.60 -20.68
CA TRP A 40 -1.85 1.43 -20.96
C TRP A 40 -0.98 1.72 -19.74
N PHE A 41 -1.16 0.92 -18.69
CA PHE A 41 -0.35 0.96 -17.46
C PHE A 41 -0.08 -0.46 -16.98
N GLY A 42 0.90 -0.60 -16.09
CA GLY A 42 1.20 -1.90 -15.50
C GLY A 42 2.23 -1.81 -14.39
N GLY A 43 2.33 -2.88 -13.61
CA GLY A 43 3.31 -3.01 -12.53
C GLY A 43 2.69 -3.25 -11.16
N LEU A 44 3.56 -3.56 -10.19
CA LEU A 44 3.17 -3.87 -8.81
C LEU A 44 3.17 -2.64 -7.89
N SER A 45 3.39 -1.44 -8.43
CA SER A 45 3.57 -0.23 -7.63
C SER A 45 2.33 0.13 -6.80
N GLY A 46 1.12 -0.02 -7.36
CA GLY A 46 -0.14 0.15 -6.59
C GLY A 46 -0.22 -0.77 -5.37
N VAL A 47 0.19 -2.04 -5.53
CA VAL A 47 0.27 -3.01 -4.42
C VAL A 47 1.33 -2.60 -3.40
N VAL A 48 2.48 -2.11 -3.86
CA VAL A 48 3.53 -1.59 -2.96
C VAL A 48 2.99 -0.45 -2.11
N TYR A 49 2.29 0.52 -2.70
CA TYR A 49 1.68 1.63 -1.96
C TYR A 49 0.63 1.14 -0.95
N ALA A 50 -0.15 0.11 -1.30
CA ALA A 50 -1.07 -0.52 -0.36
C ALA A 50 -0.34 -1.19 0.82
N LEU A 51 0.73 -1.93 0.56
CA LEU A 51 1.55 -2.52 1.62
C LEU A 51 2.16 -1.44 2.52
N MET A 52 2.61 -0.31 1.95
CA MET A 52 3.17 0.80 2.72
C MET A 52 2.13 1.44 3.63
N GLY A 53 0.95 1.77 3.09
CA GLY A 53 -0.16 2.31 3.88
C GLY A 53 -0.59 1.34 4.98
N TYR A 54 -0.71 0.05 4.63
CA TYR A 54 -1.13 -0.98 5.58
C TYR A 54 -0.13 -1.15 6.72
N VAL A 55 1.16 -1.38 6.42
CA VAL A 55 2.22 -1.60 7.41
C VAL A 55 2.40 -0.37 8.29
N TRP A 56 2.34 0.83 7.71
CA TRP A 56 2.47 2.08 8.47
C TRP A 56 1.33 2.25 9.47
N LEU A 57 0.08 2.26 9.01
CA LEU A 57 -1.05 2.53 9.89
C LEU A 57 -1.26 1.39 10.90
N ARG A 58 -0.97 0.14 10.50
CA ARG A 58 -1.04 -0.99 11.42
C ARG A 58 -0.02 -0.85 12.55
N GLY A 59 1.22 -0.50 12.24
CA GLY A 59 2.26 -0.29 13.25
C GLY A 59 1.97 0.87 14.19
N GLU A 60 1.35 1.95 13.70
CA GLU A 60 0.99 3.11 14.51
C GLU A 60 -0.18 2.83 15.46
N ARG A 61 -1.20 2.08 14.99
CA ARG A 61 -2.45 1.84 15.75
C ARG A 61 -2.45 0.56 16.58
N ASP A 62 -1.63 -0.41 16.19
CA ASP A 62 -1.49 -1.71 16.82
C ASP A 62 -0.01 -2.14 16.84
N PRO A 63 0.83 -1.50 17.70
CA PRO A 63 2.25 -1.83 17.81
C PRO A 63 2.52 -3.29 18.20
N GLN A 64 1.56 -3.93 18.87
CA GLN A 64 1.66 -5.34 19.28
C GLN A 64 1.59 -6.32 18.11
N SER A 65 1.10 -5.88 16.95
CA SER A 65 1.13 -6.68 15.72
C SER A 65 2.54 -7.07 15.25
N GLY A 66 3.58 -6.40 15.76
CA GLY A 66 4.98 -6.67 15.40
C GLY A 66 5.32 -6.27 13.96
N ILE A 67 4.47 -5.47 13.32
CA ILE A 67 4.67 -4.85 12.02
C ILE A 67 4.86 -3.35 12.22
N TYR A 68 5.89 -2.79 11.59
CA TYR A 68 6.12 -1.36 11.56
C TYR A 68 6.82 -0.97 10.27
N LEU A 69 6.62 0.28 9.84
CA LEU A 69 7.33 0.84 8.70
C LEU A 69 8.36 1.85 9.19
N GLN A 70 9.61 1.71 8.75
CA GLN A 70 10.65 2.66 9.09
C GLN A 70 10.31 4.03 8.46
N ARG A 71 10.39 5.12 9.25
CA ARG A 71 9.99 6.47 8.83
C ARG A 71 10.63 6.93 7.52
N GLY A 72 11.90 6.57 7.29
CA GLY A 72 12.59 6.88 6.03
C GLY A 72 11.92 6.29 4.79
N LEU A 73 11.33 5.10 4.88
CA LEU A 73 10.60 4.48 3.76
C LEU A 73 9.28 5.21 3.48
N ILE A 74 8.60 5.72 4.51
CA ILE A 74 7.38 6.53 4.34
C ILE A 74 7.72 7.82 3.58
N ILE A 75 8.75 8.53 4.04
CA ILE A 75 9.22 9.76 3.40
C ILE A 75 9.61 9.47 1.94
N PHE A 76 10.37 8.40 1.70
CA PHE A 76 10.75 7.99 0.35
C PHE A 76 9.54 7.75 -0.55
N ALA A 77 8.51 7.03 -0.08
CA ALA A 77 7.32 6.78 -0.89
C ALA A 77 6.46 8.01 -1.14
N LEU A 78 6.35 8.93 -0.17
CA LEU A 78 5.67 10.20 -0.36
C LEU A 78 6.42 11.07 -1.37
N LEU A 79 7.74 11.17 -1.26
CA LEU A 79 8.58 11.85 -2.24
C LEU A 79 8.45 11.21 -3.62
N TRP A 80 8.33 9.89 -3.70
CA TRP A 80 8.13 9.18 -4.96
C TRP A 80 6.77 9.46 -5.61
N ILE A 81 5.69 9.62 -4.82
CA ILE A 81 4.39 10.10 -5.33
C ILE A 81 4.56 11.51 -5.88
N VAL A 82 5.18 12.41 -5.11
CA VAL A 82 5.35 13.82 -5.49
C VAL A 82 6.20 13.94 -6.76
N ALA A 83 7.32 13.23 -6.84
CA ALA A 83 8.18 13.23 -8.02
C ALA A 83 7.46 12.67 -9.25
N GLY A 84 6.61 11.65 -9.08
CA GLY A 84 5.74 11.13 -10.13
C GLY A 84 4.66 12.11 -10.58
N TRP A 85 4.14 12.93 -9.66
CA TRP A 85 3.14 13.95 -9.98
C TRP A 85 3.69 15.07 -10.87
N PHE A 86 4.95 15.46 -10.66
CA PHE A 86 5.63 16.48 -11.46
C PHE A 86 6.29 15.96 -12.75
N ASP A 87 6.08 14.68 -13.10
CA ASP A 87 6.69 14.02 -14.25
C ASP A 87 8.21 14.23 -14.35
N TRP A 88 8.91 14.25 -13.20
CA TRP A 88 10.35 14.53 -13.16
C TRP A 88 11.16 13.52 -13.97
N PHE A 89 10.63 12.32 -14.17
CA PHE A 89 11.32 11.24 -14.86
C PHE A 89 10.90 11.06 -16.33
N GLY A 90 10.01 11.91 -16.86
CA GLY A 90 9.53 11.82 -18.25
C GLY A 90 8.86 10.48 -18.59
N MET A 91 8.30 9.82 -17.58
CA MET A 91 7.62 8.53 -17.69
C MET A 91 6.21 8.72 -17.15
N SER A 92 5.21 8.27 -17.90
CA SER A 92 3.81 8.29 -17.46
C SER A 92 3.64 7.44 -16.19
N MET A 93 3.78 8.08 -15.04
CA MET A 93 3.64 7.43 -13.74
C MET A 93 2.16 7.19 -13.48
N ALA A 94 1.83 5.97 -13.08
CA ALA A 94 0.48 5.57 -12.69
C ALA A 94 0.11 6.15 -11.31
N ASN A 95 0.12 7.47 -11.17
CA ASN A 95 -0.11 8.17 -9.91
C ASN A 95 -1.49 7.86 -9.33
N GLY A 96 -2.50 7.67 -10.19
CA GLY A 96 -3.83 7.20 -9.79
C GLY A 96 -3.76 5.82 -9.11
N ALA A 97 -3.01 4.88 -9.68
CA ALA A 97 -2.78 3.57 -9.07
C ALA A 97 -2.05 3.67 -7.72
N HIS A 98 -1.04 4.53 -7.62
CA HIS A 98 -0.26 4.72 -6.38
C HIS A 98 -1.13 5.26 -5.24
N ILE A 99 -1.88 6.33 -5.48
CA ILE A 99 -2.74 6.96 -4.48
C ILE A 99 -3.88 6.00 -4.08
N ALA A 100 -4.54 5.37 -5.06
CA ALA A 100 -5.59 4.40 -4.79
C ALA A 100 -5.07 3.21 -3.96
N GLY A 101 -3.90 2.68 -4.33
CA GLY A 101 -3.24 1.63 -3.57
C GLY A 101 -3.00 2.03 -2.11
N LEU A 102 -2.42 3.21 -1.88
CA LEU A 102 -2.15 3.73 -0.53
C LEU A 102 -3.44 3.82 0.31
N ILE A 103 -4.51 4.38 -0.26
CA ILE A 103 -5.82 4.50 0.41
C ILE A 103 -6.37 3.13 0.79
N VAL A 104 -6.31 2.16 -0.12
CA VAL A 104 -6.76 0.78 0.14
C VAL A 104 -5.97 0.17 1.30
N GLY A 105 -4.64 0.31 1.30
CA GLY A 105 -3.78 -0.17 2.38
C GLY A 105 -4.14 0.43 3.75
N LEU A 106 -4.31 1.76 3.80
CA LEU A 106 -4.73 2.48 4.99
C LEU A 106 -6.11 2.02 5.49
N ALA A 107 -7.09 1.90 4.58
CA ALA A 107 -8.44 1.46 4.93
C ALA A 107 -8.44 0.03 5.52
N MET A 108 -7.70 -0.89 4.91
CA MET A 108 -7.57 -2.26 5.41
C MET A 108 -6.93 -2.32 6.80
N ALA A 109 -5.83 -1.57 7.02
CA ALA A 109 -5.20 -1.51 8.33
C ALA A 109 -6.11 -0.88 9.38
N PHE A 110 -6.86 0.16 9.02
CA PHE A 110 -7.83 0.77 9.91
C PHE A 110 -8.89 -0.24 10.37
N VAL A 111 -9.51 -0.97 9.43
CA VAL A 111 -10.51 -2.00 9.75
C VAL A 111 -9.92 -3.09 10.65
N ASP A 112 -8.72 -3.59 10.33
CA ASP A 112 -8.11 -4.65 11.14
C ASP A 112 -7.75 -4.17 12.56
N THR A 113 -7.31 -2.91 12.72
CA THR A 113 -6.98 -2.35 14.04
C THR A 113 -8.21 -2.09 14.90
N LEU A 114 -9.36 -1.77 14.29
CA LEU A 114 -10.64 -1.69 15.01
C LEU A 114 -11.06 -3.05 15.55
N ASN A 115 -10.88 -4.11 14.76
CA ASN A 115 -11.24 -5.47 15.17
C ASN A 115 -10.28 -6.05 16.22
N ALA A 116 -9.00 -5.67 16.18
CA ALA A 116 -8.02 -6.06 17.20
C ALA A 116 -8.35 -5.46 18.58
N ARG A 117 -8.70 -4.18 18.64
CA ARG A 117 -9.10 -3.50 19.89
C ARG A 117 -10.37 -4.06 20.53
N LYS A 118 -11.28 -4.66 19.74
CA LYS A 118 -12.49 -5.30 20.28
C LYS A 118 -12.22 -6.62 21.00
N ARG A 119 -11.03 -7.20 20.84
CA ARG A 119 -10.63 -8.50 21.43
C ARG A 119 -9.81 -8.36 22.72
N THR A 120 -9.45 -7.14 23.09
CA THR A 120 -8.75 -6.77 24.34
C THR A 120 -9.70 -6.08 25.28
#